data_AF-A0A8S0G013-F1
#
_entry.id   AF-A0A8S0G013-F1
#
_cell.length_a   1.000
_cell.length_b   1.000
_cell.length_c   1.000
_cell.angle_alpha   90.00
_cell.angle_beta   90.00
_cell.angle_gamma   90.00
#
_symmetry.space_group_name_H-M   'P 1'
#
loop_
_entity.id
_entity.type
_entity.pdbx_description
1 polymer ?
#
loop_
_entity_poly.entity_id
_entity_poly.type
_entity_poly.pdbx_seq_one_letter_code
_entity_poly.pdbx_strand_id
1 'polypeptide(L)' 'MNISDVAKITGLTSKAIRFYEEKGLVTPPMRSENGYRTYTQQHLNELTSTNI' A
#
# COMPACT_ATOMS: atom_id res chain seq x y z
N MET A 1 9.32 -0.27 -1.33
CA MET A 1 8.87 0.95 -0.63
C MET A 1 8.24 0.56 0.69
N ASN A 2 8.37 1.37 1.74
CA ASN A 2 7.61 1.18 2.98
C ASN A 2 6.23 1.89 2.87
N ILE A 3 5.38 1.74 3.89
CA ILE A 3 4.02 2.33 3.86
C ILE A 3 4.03 3.87 3.87
N SER A 4 5.04 4.48 4.49
CA SER A 4 5.19 5.94 4.54
C SER A 4 5.57 6.50 3.17
N ASP A 5 6.39 5.79 2.39
CA ASP A 5 6.71 6.17 1.01
C ASP A 5 5.45 6.13 0.14
N VAL A 6 4.67 5.05 0.24
CA VAL A 6 3.40 4.89 -0.48
C VAL A 6 2.40 5.98 -0.11
N ALA A 7 2.26 6.29 1.18
CA ALA A 7 1.40 7.36 1.66
C ALA A 7 1.75 8.71 1.03
N LYS A 8 3.04 9.05 0.93
CA LYS A 8 3.51 10.28 0.29
C LYS A 8 3.19 10.32 -1.20
N ILE A 9 3.38 9.20 -1.91
CA ILE A 9 3.16 9.13 -3.36
C ILE A 9 1.67 9.18 -3.71
N THR A 10 0.84 8.47 -2.95
CA THR A 10 -0.60 8.33 -3.22
C THR A 10 -1.45 9.43 -2.60
N GLY A 11 -0.91 10.19 -1.63
CA GLY A 11 -1.67 11.14 -0.81
C GLY A 11 -2.55 10.47 0.25
N LEU A 12 -2.59 9.14 0.31
CA LEU A 12 -3.38 8.40 1.29
C LEU A 12 -2.68 8.35 2.65
N THR A 13 -3.47 8.21 3.71
CA THR A 13 -2.90 7.91 5.03
C THR A 13 -2.46 6.45 5.11
N SER A 14 -1.44 6.15 5.92
CA SER A 14 -1.04 4.76 6.23
C SER A 14 -2.19 3.91 6.78
N LYS A 15 -3.18 4.53 7.43
CA LYS A 15 -4.39 3.86 7.91
C LYS A 15 -5.29 3.45 6.75
N ALA A 16 -5.52 4.33 5.78
CA ALA A 16 -6.30 4.03 4.59
C ALA A 16 -5.67 2.90 3.75
N ILE A 17 -4.36 2.94 3.55
CA ILE A 17 -3.62 1.88 2.83
C ILE A 17 -3.84 0.50 3.49
N ARG A 18 -3.69 0.42 4.82
CA ARG A 18 -3.95 -0.83 5.56
C ARG A 18 -5.41 -1.24 5.51
N PHE A 19 -6.33 -0.28 5.50
CA PHE A 19 -7.75 -0.57 5.38
C PHE A 19 -8.08 -1.21 4.03
N TYR A 20 -7.52 -0.71 2.92
CA TYR A 20 -7.71 -1.33 1.62
C TYR A 20 -7.07 -2.72 1.52
N GLU A 21 -5.89 -2.90 2.15
CA GLU A 21 -5.25 -4.23 2.30
C GLU A 21 -6.19 -5.19 3.07
N GLU A 22 -6.71 -4.77 4.22
CA GLU A 22 -7.61 -5.57 5.06
C GLU A 22 -8.93 -5.91 4.36
N LYS A 23 -9.42 -5.01 3.51
CA LYS A 23 -10.61 -5.23 2.68
C LYS A 23 -10.34 -6.07 1.42
N GLY A 24 -9.09 -6.43 1.15
CA GLY A 24 -8.71 -7.18 -0.05
C GLY A 24 -8.89 -6.39 -1.35
N LEU A 25 -8.90 -5.06 -1.27
CA LEU A 25 -9.06 -4.16 -2.42
C LEU A 25 -7.73 -3.90 -3.14
N VAL A 26 -6.62 -4.22 -2.49
CA VAL A 26 -5.27 -4.17 -3.04
C VAL A 26 -4.58 -5.50 -2.80
N THR A 27 -3.61 -5.81 -3.65
CA THR A 27 -2.75 -6.99 -3.50
C THR A 27 -2.03 -6.91 -2.14
N PRO A 28 -2.02 -7.98 -1.33
CA PRO A 28 -1.29 -7.98 -0.07
C PRO A 28 0.22 -7.76 -0.30
N PRO A 29 0.85 -6.80 0.39
CA PRO A 29 2.27 -6.56 0.23
C PRO A 29 3.08 -7.73 0.77
N MET A 30 4.19 -8.04 0.10
CA MET A 30 5.18 -8.95 0.63
C MET A 30 5.78 -8.40 1.92
N ARG A 31 6.37 -9.29 2.73
CA ARG A 31 7.20 -8.89 3.86
C ARG A 31 8.67 -9.08 3.53
N SER A 32 9.50 -8.11 3.87
CA SER A 32 10.95 -8.25 3.84
C SER A 32 11.45 -9.19 4.95
N GLU A 33 12.72 -9.58 4.90
CA GLU A 33 13.33 -10.50 5.87
C GLU A 33 13.22 -10.02 7.33
N ASN A 34 13.21 -8.70 7.53
CA ASN A 34 13.00 -8.07 8.84
C ASN A 34 11.50 -7.90 9.23
N GLY A 35 10.58 -8.51 8.49
CA GLY A 35 9.16 -8.59 8.80
C GLY A 35 8.31 -7.36 8.42
N TYR A 36 8.90 -6.31 7.87
CA TYR A 36 8.16 -5.13 7.43
C TYR A 36 7.47 -5.35 6.08
N ARG A 37 6.36 -4.64 5.84
CA ARG A 37 5.67 -4.64 4.55
C ARG A 37 6.47 -3.90 3.48
N THR A 38 6.57 -4.52 2.31
CA THR A 38 7.24 -3.98 1.14
C THR A 38 6.24 -3.82 0.01
N TYR A 39 6.07 -2.58 -0.42
CA TYR A 39 5.18 -2.20 -1.52
C TYR A 39 5.98 -2.02 -2.80
N THR A 40 5.35 -2.38 -3.91
CA THR A 40 5.87 -2.33 -5.28
C THR A 40 5.08 -1.32 -6.11
N GLN A 41 5.51 -1.07 -7.35
CA GLN A 41 4.79 -0.20 -8.28
C GLN A 41 3.35 -0.67 -8.54
N GLN A 42 3.11 -1.99 -8.54
CA GLN A 42 1.77 -2.54 -8.70
C GLN A 42 0.82 -2.02 -7.61
N HIS A 43 1.27 -2.02 -6.35
CA HIS A 43 0.47 -1.51 -5.23
C HIS A 43 0.15 -0.03 -5.38
N LEU A 44 1.10 0.76 -5.91
CA LEU A 44 0.84 2.17 -6.21
C LEU A 44 -0.26 2.31 -7.25
N ASN A 45 -0.20 1.54 -8.33
CA ASN A 45 -1.19 1.60 -9.40
C ASN A 45 -2.58 1.20 -8.88
N GLU A 46 -2.68 0.18 -8.05
CA GLU A 46 -3.95 -0.23 -7.42
C GLU A 46 -4.50 0.89 -6.53
N LEU A 47 -3.64 1.51 -5.70
CA LEU A 47 -4.05 2.57 -4.77
C LEU A 47 -4.41 3.90 -5.47
N THR A 48 -3.83 4.22 -6.63
CA THR A 48 -4.13 5.45 -7.36
C THR A 48 -5.24 5.31 -8.39
N SER A 49 -5.41 4.11 -8.98
CA SER A 49 -6.47 3.85 -9.97
C SER A 49 -7.83 3.63 -9.32
N THR A 50 -7.83 3.25 -8.04
CA THR A 50 -9.08 3.24 -7.27
C THR A 50 -9.42 4.71 -7.01
N ASN A 51 -10.42 5.25 -7.71
CA ASN A 51 -11.01 6.57 -7.44
C ASN A 51 -11.63 6.57 -6.03
N ILE A 52 -10.82 6.71 -4.98
CA ILE A 52 -11.23 6.80 -3.58
C ILE A 52 -11.04 8.21 -3.05
#